data_AF-A0A1I1GGE1-F1
#
_entry.id   AF-A0A1I1GGE1-F1
#
_cell.length_a   1.000
_cell.length_b   1.000
_cell.length_c   1.000
_cell.angle_alpha   90.00
_cell.angle_beta   90.00
_cell.angle_gamma   90.00
#
_symmetry.space_group_name_H-M   'P 1'
#
loop_
_entity.id
_entity.type
_entity.pdbx_description
1 polymer ?
#
loop_
_entity_poly.entity_id
_entity_poly.type
_entity_poly.pdbx_seq_one_letter_code
_entity_poly.pdbx_strand_id
1 'polypeptide(L)'
;MMARKGSVAMRLDHAPNGITLIETMVVITLLAILAAIAAPSFREMMINRRLEGKAREYVTHMNWAKSLAVSSNQAVKLHIATGESASCYVVFQGPVNDCSCNANGAVCTIPDNKHVVVVLPHHNGVRVSARGNKFWIPHLLTAAER
;
A
#
# COMPACT_ATOMS: atom_id res chain seq x y z
N MET A 1 -33.01 44.30 -73.70
CA MET A 1 -33.93 43.34 -73.05
C MET A 1 -33.52 41.94 -73.52
N MET A 2 -33.19 40.93 -72.73
CA MET A 2 -33.32 40.67 -71.30
C MET A 2 -32.22 39.66 -70.90
N ALA A 3 -31.60 39.88 -69.74
CA ALA A 3 -30.74 38.92 -69.08
C ALA A 3 -31.55 37.72 -68.56
N ARG A 4 -31.01 36.50 -68.67
CA ARG A 4 -31.51 35.32 -67.94
C ARG A 4 -30.39 34.72 -67.10
N LYS A 5 -30.48 34.99 -65.81
CA LYS A 5 -29.69 34.40 -64.71
C LYS A 5 -30.22 32.99 -64.44
N GLY A 6 -29.34 32.00 -64.34
CA GLY A 6 -29.69 30.64 -63.93
C GLY A 6 -28.57 30.06 -63.07
N SER A 7 -28.60 30.39 -61.78
CA SER A 7 -27.70 29.87 -60.76
C SER A 7 -27.96 28.38 -60.53
N VAL A 8 -26.96 27.52 -60.77
CA VAL A 8 -27.01 26.13 -60.32
C VAL A 8 -26.45 26.07 -58.90
N ALA A 9 -27.36 26.00 -57.91
CA ALA A 9 -27.02 25.85 -56.51
C ALA A 9 -26.55 24.40 -56.24
N MET A 10 -25.31 24.25 -55.76
CA MET A 10 -24.82 23.01 -55.18
C MET A 10 -25.51 22.80 -53.83
N ARG A 11 -26.48 21.86 -53.77
CA ARG A 11 -27.03 21.39 -52.49
C ARG A 11 -26.25 20.15 -52.06
N LEU A 12 -25.29 20.35 -51.18
CA LEU A 12 -24.75 19.28 -50.34
C LEU A 12 -25.66 19.15 -49.11
N ASP A 13 -26.82 18.54 -49.29
CA ASP A 13 -27.64 18.11 -48.16
C ASP A 13 -27.22 16.67 -47.79
N HIS A 14 -26.08 16.52 -47.11
CA HIS A 14 -25.76 15.27 -46.41
C HIS A 14 -26.53 15.27 -45.09
N ALA A 15 -27.67 14.60 -45.09
CA ALA A 15 -28.45 14.39 -43.88
C ALA A 15 -27.58 13.70 -42.81
N PRO A 16 -27.66 14.10 -41.54
CA PRO A 16 -26.96 13.39 -40.48
C PRO A 16 -27.53 11.97 -40.38
N ASN A 17 -26.68 10.98 -40.69
CA ASN A 17 -27.04 9.57 -40.52
C ASN A 17 -27.20 9.27 -39.02
N GLY A 18 -28.37 8.77 -38.62
CA GLY A 18 -28.63 8.32 -37.26
C GLY A 18 -27.91 7.01 -36.94
N ILE A 19 -27.60 6.80 -35.65
CA ILE A 19 -26.94 5.58 -35.17
C ILE A 19 -27.89 4.39 -35.35
N THR A 20 -27.39 3.29 -35.93
CA THR A 20 -28.19 2.08 -36.11
C THR A 20 -28.18 1.20 -34.86
N LEU A 21 -29.23 0.38 -34.65
CA LEU A 21 -29.29 -0.55 -33.51
C LEU A 21 -28.16 -1.59 -33.55
N ILE A 22 -27.73 -1.99 -34.74
CA ILE A 22 -26.60 -2.91 -34.88
C ILE A 22 -25.27 -2.25 -34.53
N GLU A 23 -25.10 -0.96 -34.86
CA GLU A 23 -23.90 -0.20 -34.54
C GLU A 23 -23.72 -0.05 -33.03
N THR A 24 -24.79 0.24 -32.28
CA THR A 24 -24.71 0.31 -30.82
C THR A 24 -24.41 -1.05 -30.19
N MET A 25 -24.97 -2.15 -30.72
CA MET A 25 -24.66 -3.51 -30.27
C MET A 25 -23.19 -3.87 -30.49
N VAL A 26 -22.62 -3.52 -31.64
CA VAL A 26 -21.19 -3.73 -31.93
C VAL A 26 -20.32 -2.86 -31.03
N VAL A 27 -20.68 -1.60 -30.80
CA VAL A 27 -19.91 -0.71 -29.90
C VAL A 27 -19.93 -1.23 -28.46
N ILE A 28 -21.10 -1.62 -27.92
CA ILE A 28 -21.21 -2.12 -26.55
C ILE A 28 -20.45 -3.45 -26.39
N THR A 29 -20.51 -4.34 -27.39
CA THR A 29 -19.75 -5.61 -27.34
C THR A 29 -18.24 -5.36 -27.37
N LEU A 30 -17.75 -4.43 -28.20
CA LEU A 30 -16.33 -4.04 -28.19
C LEU A 30 -15.92 -3.41 -26.86
N LEU A 31 -16.75 -2.52 -26.29
CA LEU A 31 -16.50 -1.93 -24.97
C LEU A 31 -16.44 -2.99 -23.87
N ALA A 32 -17.30 -4.01 -23.92
CA ALA A 32 -17.30 -5.11 -22.96
C ALA A 32 -16.00 -5.94 -23.05
N ILE A 33 -15.51 -6.23 -24.25
CA ILE A 33 -14.23 -6.93 -24.46
C ILE A 33 -13.07 -6.11 -23.90
N LEU A 34 -13.02 -4.81 -24.21
CA LEU A 34 -11.96 -3.91 -23.71
C LEU A 34 -12.00 -3.79 -22.18
N ALA A 35 -13.20 -3.67 -21.59
CA ALA A 35 -13.38 -3.60 -20.15
C ALA A 35 -12.94 -4.90 -19.45
N ALA A 36 -13.21 -6.06 -20.05
CA ALA A 36 -12.81 -7.36 -19.51
C ALA A 36 -11.26 -7.49 -19.42
N ILE A 37 -10.53 -6.93 -20.38
CA ILE A 37 -9.06 -6.95 -20.39
C ILE A 37 -8.50 -5.91 -19.40
N ALA A 38 -9.12 -4.74 -19.28
CA ALA A 38 -8.66 -3.67 -18.39
C ALA A 38 -8.88 -3.97 -16.89
N ALA A 39 -10.00 -4.61 -16.54
CA ALA A 39 -10.38 -4.89 -15.15
C ALA A 39 -9.32 -5.62 -14.28
N PRO A 40 -8.64 -6.69 -14.73
CA PRO A 40 -7.62 -7.36 -13.91
C PRO A 40 -6.42 -6.45 -13.61
N SER A 41 -5.99 -5.61 -14.56
CA SER A 41 -4.86 -4.69 -14.38
C SER A 41 -5.10 -3.68 -13.25
N PHE A 42 -6.33 -3.17 -13.13
CA PHE A 42 -6.70 -2.27 -12.03
C PHE A 42 -6.62 -2.94 -10.66
N ARG A 43 -6.95 -4.24 -10.55
CA ARG A 43 -6.86 -4.99 -9.30
C ARG A 43 -5.41 -5.14 -8.84
N GLU A 44 -4.53 -5.55 -9.75
CA GLU A 44 -3.09 -5.68 -9.47
C GLU A 44 -2.45 -4.35 -9.07
N MET A 45 -2.77 -3.27 -9.81
CA MET A 45 -2.29 -1.94 -9.45
C MET A 45 -2.71 -1.53 -8.03
N MET A 46 -3.96 -1.77 -7.64
CA MET A 46 -4.43 -1.45 -6.30
C MET A 46 -3.71 -2.26 -5.20
N ILE A 47 -3.43 -3.54 -5.45
CA ILE A 47 -2.69 -4.40 -4.51
C ILE A 47 -1.27 -3.84 -4.32
N ASN A 48 -0.56 -3.53 -5.42
CA ASN A 48 0.78 -2.97 -5.37
C ASN A 48 0.82 -1.62 -4.63
N ARG A 49 -0.14 -0.74 -4.86
CA ARG A 49 -0.25 0.54 -4.12
C ARG A 49 -0.43 0.33 -2.61
N ARG A 50 -1.20 -0.69 -2.20
CA ARG A 50 -1.38 -1.04 -0.78
C ARG A 50 -0.08 -1.58 -0.17
N LEU A 51 0.64 -2.44 -0.90
CA LEU A 51 1.95 -2.96 -0.49
C LEU A 51 2.98 -1.82 -0.32
N GLU A 52 3.07 -0.92 -1.30
CA GLU A 52 3.93 0.27 -1.26
C GLU A 52 3.59 1.16 -0.07
N GLY A 53 2.30 1.38 0.20
CA GLY A 53 1.85 2.17 1.35
C GLY A 53 2.33 1.59 2.68
N LYS A 54 2.18 0.27 2.86
CA LYS A 54 2.63 -0.44 4.07
C LYS A 54 4.16 -0.49 4.21
N ALA A 55 4.89 -0.63 3.10
CA ALA A 55 6.34 -0.54 3.10
C ALA A 55 6.84 0.86 3.51
N ARG A 56 6.19 1.94 3.03
CA ARG A 56 6.52 3.32 3.41
C ARG A 56 6.22 3.62 4.87
N GLU A 57 5.11 3.11 5.38
CA GLU A 57 4.76 3.17 6.81
C GLU A 57 5.88 2.52 7.64
N TYR A 58 6.31 1.30 7.27
CA TYR A 58 7.41 0.60 7.92
C TYR A 58 8.73 1.39 7.90
N VAL A 59 9.13 1.95 6.75
CA VAL A 59 10.35 2.76 6.63
C VAL A 59 10.27 4.01 7.51
N THR A 60 9.10 4.64 7.60
CA THR A 60 8.87 5.78 8.50
C THR A 60 9.14 5.40 9.96
N HIS A 61 8.64 4.24 10.40
CA HIS A 61 8.91 3.74 11.75
C HIS A 61 10.40 3.42 11.98
N MET A 62 11.10 2.88 10.98
CA MET A 62 12.54 2.62 11.08
C MET A 62 13.35 3.92 11.14
N ASN A 63 12.97 4.95 10.40
CA ASN A 63 13.62 6.25 10.45
C ASN A 63 13.36 6.95 11.79
N TRP A 64 12.14 6.85 12.32
CA TRP A 64 11.80 7.31 13.67
C TRP A 64 12.58 6.53 14.76
N ALA A 65 12.70 5.21 14.63
CA ALA A 65 13.49 4.39 15.55
C ALA A 65 14.97 4.82 15.56
N LYS A 66 15.53 5.09 14.37
CA LYS A 66 16.90 5.60 14.22
C LYS A 66 17.07 6.98 14.85
N SER A 67 16.15 7.91 14.60
CA SER A 67 16.24 9.26 15.18
C SER A 67 16.08 9.21 16.71
N LEU A 68 15.23 8.33 17.23
CA LEU A 68 15.08 8.08 18.65
C LEU A 68 16.35 7.46 19.27
N ALA A 69 16.98 6.49 18.61
CA ALA A 69 18.21 5.87 19.09
C ALA A 69 19.37 6.88 19.17
N VAL A 70 19.48 7.75 18.17
CA VAL A 70 20.50 8.81 18.13
C VAL A 70 20.23 9.89 19.16
N SER A 71 18.99 10.39 19.26
CA SER A 71 18.66 11.49 20.18
C SER A 71 18.67 11.07 21.64
N SER A 72 18.31 9.82 21.94
CA SER A 72 18.28 9.30 23.30
C SER A 72 19.57 8.61 23.72
N ASN A 73 20.54 8.42 22.80
CA ASN A 73 21.78 7.67 23.01
C ASN A 73 21.55 6.29 23.66
N GLN A 74 20.46 5.63 23.30
CA GLN A 74 20.07 4.33 23.82
C GLN A 74 19.65 3.40 22.68
N ALA A 75 19.88 2.11 22.87
CA ALA A 75 19.50 1.11 21.89
C ALA A 75 17.96 1.00 21.77
N VAL A 76 17.45 1.23 20.57
CA VAL A 76 16.06 0.94 20.21
C VAL A 76 15.98 -0.48 19.66
N LYS A 77 14.98 -1.23 20.11
CA LYS A 77 14.78 -2.64 19.80
C LYS A 77 13.50 -2.82 18.99
N LEU A 78 13.50 -3.87 18.16
CA LEU A 78 12.37 -4.27 17.34
C LEU A 78 12.02 -5.70 17.68
N HIS A 79 10.78 -5.93 18.10
CA HIS A 79 10.24 -7.27 18.29
C HIS A 79 9.19 -7.52 17.20
N ILE A 80 9.37 -8.61 16.45
CA ILE A 80 8.43 -9.06 15.42
C ILE A 80 7.85 -10.40 15.86
N ALA A 81 6.54 -10.50 15.84
CA ALA A 81 5.79 -11.72 16.12
C ALA A 81 4.95 -12.10 14.91
N THR A 82 5.05 -13.36 14.48
CA THR A 82 4.23 -13.91 13.40
C THR A 82 3.27 -14.94 13.98
N GLY A 83 1.97 -14.66 13.95
CA GLY A 83 0.92 -15.62 14.27
C GLY A 83 0.29 -16.22 13.00
N GLU A 84 -0.64 -17.14 13.21
CA GLU A 84 -1.40 -17.79 12.12
C GLU A 84 -2.33 -16.80 11.40
N SER A 85 -2.97 -15.89 12.14
CA SER A 85 -3.97 -14.94 11.63
C SER A 85 -3.49 -13.50 11.46
N ALA A 86 -2.36 -13.14 12.08
CA ALA A 86 -1.80 -11.79 12.02
C ALA A 86 -0.29 -11.79 12.26
N SER A 87 0.41 -10.83 11.66
CA SER A 87 1.79 -10.50 12.00
C SER A 87 1.81 -9.16 12.71
N CYS A 88 2.64 -9.01 13.74
CA CYS A 88 2.81 -7.76 14.43
C CYS A 88 4.29 -7.42 14.58
N TYR A 89 4.60 -6.14 14.62
CA TYR A 89 5.87 -5.67 15.12
C TYR A 89 5.69 -4.50 16.08
N VAL A 90 6.63 -4.40 17.02
CA VAL A 90 6.73 -3.31 17.98
C VAL A 90 8.16 -2.80 18.03
N VAL A 91 8.30 -1.49 17.88
CA VAL A 91 9.57 -0.76 18.08
C VAL A 91 9.50 -0.14 19.46
N PHE A 92 10.51 -0.36 20.30
CA PHE A 92 10.53 0.18 21.66
C PHE A 92 11.95 0.40 22.18
N GLN A 93 12.06 1.26 23.17
CA GLN A 93 13.30 1.55 23.87
C GLN A 93 13.19 1.05 25.32
N GLY A 94 13.92 -0.01 25.66
CA GLY A 94 13.86 -0.63 26.99
C GLY A 94 14.47 -2.03 27.04
N PRO A 95 14.43 -2.71 28.20
CA PRO A 95 14.75 -4.14 28.35
C PRO A 95 14.06 -5.06 27.34
N VAL A 96 14.69 -6.20 27.00
CA VAL A 96 14.25 -7.08 25.90
C VAL A 96 12.87 -7.73 26.10
N ASN A 97 12.37 -7.80 27.33
CA ASN A 97 11.12 -8.49 27.68
C ASN A 97 9.96 -7.52 27.99
N ASP A 98 10.16 -6.22 27.83
CA ASP A 98 9.16 -5.23 28.24
C ASP A 98 8.01 -5.09 27.27
N CYS A 99 8.22 -5.44 26.00
CA CYS A 99 7.19 -5.38 24.97
C CYS A 99 7.05 -6.73 24.27
N SER A 100 5.83 -7.24 24.25
CA SER A 100 5.43 -8.39 23.45
C SER A 100 4.34 -7.96 22.47
N CYS A 101 4.26 -8.61 21.30
CA CYS A 101 3.15 -8.38 20.39
C CYS A 101 2.48 -9.68 19.96
N ASN A 102 1.16 -9.62 19.81
CA ASN A 102 0.32 -10.71 19.32
C ASN A 102 -0.68 -10.20 18.27
N ALA A 103 -1.64 -11.06 17.88
CA ALA A 103 -2.65 -10.72 16.88
C ALA A 103 -3.61 -9.58 17.29
N ASN A 104 -3.70 -9.28 18.58
CA ASN A 104 -4.64 -8.32 19.16
C ASN A 104 -3.99 -6.97 19.49
N GLY A 105 -2.66 -6.87 19.44
CA GLY A 105 -1.93 -5.68 19.88
C GLY A 105 -0.58 -6.01 20.49
N ALA A 106 0.14 -4.96 20.89
CA ALA A 106 1.31 -5.11 21.75
C ALA A 106 0.96 -4.76 23.18
N VAL A 107 1.57 -5.51 24.09
CA VAL A 107 1.55 -5.25 25.53
C VAL A 107 2.95 -4.81 25.92
N CYS A 108 3.06 -3.58 26.44
CA CYS A 108 4.31 -2.97 26.86
C CYS A 108 4.22 -2.50 28.32
N THR A 109 5.25 -2.74 29.11
CA THR A 109 5.35 -2.31 30.53
C THR A 109 6.21 -1.04 30.72
N ILE A 110 6.58 -0.37 29.62
CA ILE A 110 7.49 0.78 29.58
C ILE A 110 6.68 2.09 29.77
N PRO A 111 7.20 3.11 30.50
CA PRO A 111 6.55 4.42 30.57
C PRO A 111 6.34 5.07 29.18
N ASP A 112 5.27 5.86 29.09
CA ASP A 112 4.58 6.23 27.85
C ASP A 112 5.43 6.92 26.77
N ASN A 113 5.05 6.65 25.51
CA ASN A 113 5.47 7.29 24.24
C ASN A 113 6.83 6.92 23.62
N LYS A 114 7.58 5.96 24.18
CA LYS A 114 8.81 5.44 23.54
C LYS A 114 8.61 4.16 22.72
N HIS A 115 7.37 3.87 22.35
CA HIS A 115 7.05 2.67 21.60
C HIS A 115 6.06 2.95 20.46
N VAL A 116 6.21 2.22 19.36
CA VAL A 116 5.26 2.23 18.25
C VAL A 116 4.84 0.80 17.97
N VAL A 117 3.53 0.59 17.99
CA VAL A 117 2.87 -0.71 17.80
C VAL A 117 2.18 -0.71 16.45
N VAL A 118 2.46 -1.73 15.63
CA VAL A 118 1.75 -1.92 14.36
C VAL A 118 1.34 -3.38 14.23
N VAL A 119 0.02 -3.61 14.16
CA VAL A 119 -0.58 -4.93 13.92
C VAL A 119 -1.03 -5.02 12.47
N LEU A 120 -0.57 -6.07 11.76
CA LEU A 120 -0.92 -6.34 10.37
C LEU A 120 -1.73 -7.64 10.30
N PRO A 121 -3.06 -7.55 10.11
CA PRO A 121 -3.90 -8.73 9.92
C PRO A 121 -3.73 -9.35 8.52
N HIS A 122 -3.85 -10.68 8.42
CA HIS A 122 -3.56 -11.43 7.18
C HIS A 122 -4.45 -11.11 5.98
N HIS A 123 -5.67 -10.61 6.20
CA HIS A 123 -6.63 -10.33 5.13
C HIS A 123 -6.13 -9.24 4.16
N ASN A 124 -5.11 -8.47 4.55
CA ASN A 124 -4.46 -7.50 3.69
C ASN A 124 -3.41 -8.11 2.74
N GLY A 125 -3.15 -9.42 2.81
CA GLY A 125 -2.16 -10.11 1.98
C GLY A 125 -0.70 -9.74 2.29
N VAL A 126 -0.46 -9.03 3.39
CA VAL A 126 0.87 -8.57 3.81
C VAL A 126 1.28 -9.32 5.06
N ARG A 127 2.46 -9.94 5.02
CA ARG A 127 3.10 -10.58 6.17
C ARG A 127 4.44 -9.94 6.42
N VAL A 128 4.72 -9.58 7.67
CA VAL A 128 6.05 -9.17 8.09
C VAL A 128 6.71 -10.36 8.77
N SER A 129 7.87 -10.78 8.27
CA SER A 129 8.66 -11.84 8.88
C SER A 129 10.10 -11.37 8.99
N ALA A 130 10.62 -11.34 10.22
CA ALA A 130 12.06 -11.26 10.42
C ALA A 130 12.63 -12.67 10.40
N ARG A 131 13.24 -13.06 9.27
CA ARG A 131 14.19 -14.16 9.26
C ARG A 131 15.56 -13.61 9.70
N GLY A 132 15.66 -13.30 10.98
CA GLY A 132 16.92 -12.93 11.62
C GLY A 132 17.40 -14.05 12.51
N ASN A 133 18.57 -14.62 12.19
CA ASN A 133 19.41 -15.24 13.21
C ASN A 133 19.67 -14.20 14.30
N LYS A 134 19.51 -14.57 15.57
CA LYS A 134 19.70 -13.68 16.73
C LYS A 134 21.08 -13.00 16.62
N PHE A 135 21.14 -11.77 16.13
CA PHE A 135 22.37 -11.00 16.08
C PHE A 135 22.60 -10.37 17.45
N TRP A 136 23.05 -11.20 18.38
CA TRP A 136 23.59 -10.77 19.66
C TRP A 136 25.05 -10.36 19.45
N ILE A 137 25.41 -9.14 19.84
CA ILE A 137 26.81 -8.69 19.93
C ILE A 137 27.28 -9.02 21.36
N PRO A 138 28.10 -10.07 21.57
CA PRO A 138 28.43 -10.54 22.92
C PRO A 138 29.37 -9.63 23.72
N HIS A 139 29.82 -8.49 23.19
CA HIS A 139 30.97 -7.75 23.75
C HIS A 139 30.63 -6.59 24.73
N LEU A 140 29.36 -6.35 25.10
CA LEU A 140 28.98 -5.18 25.92
C LEU A 140 28.10 -5.49 27.14
N LEU A 141 28.07 -6.74 27.63
CA LEU A 141 27.21 -7.16 28.74
C LEU A 141 27.96 -7.56 30.02
N THR A 142 29.02 -6.84 30.38
CA THR A 142 29.66 -6.97 31.71
C THR A 142 29.40 -5.79 32.64
N ALA A 143 28.50 -4.85 32.30
CA ALA A 143 28.29 -3.64 33.10
C ALA A 143 26.91 -3.49 33.77
N ALA A 144 25.99 -4.47 33.66
CA ALA A 144 24.60 -4.28 34.10
C ALA A 144 24.02 -5.42 34.99
N GLU A 145 24.87 -6.13 35.72
CA GLU A 145 24.46 -6.95 36.87
C GLU A 145 25.36 -6.64 38.08
N ARG A 146 25.08 -5.52 38.74
CA ARG A 146 25.13 -5.34 40.20
C ARG A 146 24.08 -4.33 40.61
#